data_AF-A0A960SUE1-F1
#
_entry.id   AF-A0A960SUE1-F1
#
_cell.length_a   1.000
_cell.length_b   1.000
_cell.length_c   1.000
_cell.angle_alpha   90.00
_cell.angle_beta   90.00
_cell.angle_gamma   90.00
#
_symmetry.space_group_name_H-M   'P 1'
#
loop_
_entity.id
_entity.type
_entity.pdbx_description
1 polymer ?
#
loop_
_entity_poly.entity_id
_entity_poly.type
_entity_poly.pdbx_seq_one_letter_code
_entity_poly.pdbx_strand_id
1 'polypeptide(L)'
;ETLFQYTPTLLEDCVFEDLPDASGDGIDFDGAPVGSTIRRCTLRHGGQTNTDAIDIGSGSNGVLIEGCWLYDFSDKGVSIGEESHGITVRDCLIHDTGIGVEVKDGCTSEVAQTTITDCDQGFRLRIKTGTEGGHLTDSFNNILWGNKETLVLLDDSTIVAHHSLLQGGPVAGDGNLDEDPRFVNPNGMDYRLPPNSPLRTAGVDGGCLGAPLPVGAAGALTQVALEVLANAPGEVAVGFAADPERRYVLESSASVGGDWQPAEVFLPFGGEGPVDARAPLESAPVFFRLQSDLRK
;
A
#
# COMPACT_ATOMS: atom_id res chain seq x y z
N GLU A 1 -2.41 9.92 -15.75
CA GLU A 1 -3.59 9.98 -14.86
C GLU A 1 -4.63 8.97 -15.29
N THR A 2 -5.26 8.31 -14.32
CA THR A 2 -6.46 7.49 -14.54
C THR A 2 -7.68 8.17 -13.93
N LEU A 3 -8.36 9.00 -14.71
CA LEU A 3 -9.50 9.80 -14.28
C LEU A 3 -10.83 9.03 -14.38
N PHE A 4 -11.62 9.05 -13.31
CA PHE A 4 -12.99 8.52 -13.27
C PHE A 4 -13.96 9.57 -12.77
N GLN A 5 -15.10 9.72 -13.45
CA GLN A 5 -16.07 10.76 -13.13
C GLN A 5 -17.52 10.27 -13.14
N TYR A 6 -18.31 10.81 -12.21
CA TYR A 6 -19.79 10.76 -12.16
C TYR A 6 -20.46 9.37 -12.13
N THR A 7 -19.68 8.30 -12.05
CA THR A 7 -20.17 6.91 -12.09
C THR A 7 -19.61 6.14 -10.90
N PRO A 8 -20.45 5.37 -10.15
CA PRO A 8 -19.94 4.50 -9.11
C PRO A 8 -18.91 3.53 -9.70
N THR A 9 -17.69 3.59 -9.19
CA THR A 9 -16.55 2.86 -9.76
C THR A 9 -15.96 1.94 -8.70
N LEU A 10 -15.68 0.70 -9.08
CA LEU A 10 -14.94 -0.27 -8.27
C LEU A 10 -13.59 -0.53 -8.94
N LEU A 11 -12.51 -0.15 -8.27
CA LEU A 11 -11.14 -0.52 -8.60
C LEU A 11 -10.67 -1.52 -7.56
N GLU A 12 -10.26 -2.70 -8.00
CA GLU A 12 -9.99 -3.81 -7.10
C GLU A 12 -8.87 -4.69 -7.61
N ASP A 13 -7.95 -5.04 -6.70
CA ASP A 13 -6.83 -5.95 -6.98
C ASP A 13 -5.99 -5.50 -8.20
N CYS A 14 -5.91 -4.19 -8.43
CA CYS A 14 -5.17 -3.56 -9.53
C CYS A 14 -3.81 -3.04 -9.08
N VAL A 15 -2.88 -2.96 -10.03
CA VAL A 15 -1.60 -2.26 -9.86
C VAL A 15 -1.54 -1.07 -10.80
N PHE A 16 -1.17 0.09 -10.25
CA PHE A 16 -0.86 1.30 -11.00
C PHE A 16 0.59 1.66 -10.68
N GLU A 17 1.45 1.70 -11.69
CA GLU A 17 2.88 1.91 -11.51
C GLU A 17 3.50 2.73 -12.64
N ASP A 18 4.69 3.26 -12.37
CA ASP A 18 5.55 3.95 -13.35
C ASP A 18 4.83 5.07 -14.11
N LEU A 19 4.22 5.98 -13.36
CA LEU A 19 3.47 7.11 -13.92
C LEU A 19 4.44 8.05 -14.67
N PRO A 20 4.33 8.16 -16.01
CA PRO A 20 5.37 8.81 -16.82
C PRO A 20 5.19 10.33 -16.90
N ASP A 21 4.00 10.83 -16.60
CA ASP A 21 3.60 12.22 -16.81
C ASP A 21 3.64 13.01 -15.50
N ALA A 22 4.21 14.22 -15.55
CA ALA A 22 4.04 15.21 -14.49
C ALA A 22 2.56 15.59 -14.34
N SER A 23 2.13 15.80 -13.09
CA SER A 23 0.74 16.07 -12.75
C SER A 23 -0.26 14.96 -13.12
N GLY A 24 0.21 13.73 -13.32
CA GLY A 24 -0.69 12.60 -13.55
C GLY A 24 -0.79 11.73 -12.30
N ASP A 25 -1.98 11.64 -11.72
CA ASP A 25 -2.21 10.82 -10.53
C ASP A 25 -2.40 9.33 -10.88
N GLY A 26 -2.17 8.44 -9.91
CA GLY A 26 -2.38 7.02 -10.10
C GLY A 26 -3.85 6.70 -10.39
N ILE A 27 -4.71 7.13 -9.46
CA ILE A 27 -6.16 7.15 -9.60
C ILE A 27 -6.65 8.55 -9.26
N ASP A 28 -7.44 9.13 -10.15
CA ASP A 28 -8.11 10.42 -9.94
C ASP A 28 -9.63 10.24 -10.00
N PHE A 29 -10.31 10.64 -8.93
CA PHE A 29 -11.77 10.69 -8.82
C PHE A 29 -12.28 12.13 -8.75
N ASP A 30 -12.90 12.58 -9.84
CA ASP A 30 -13.62 13.85 -9.92
C ASP A 30 -15.13 13.60 -9.98
N GLY A 31 -15.84 13.92 -8.90
CA GLY A 31 -17.28 13.74 -8.81
C GLY A 31 -17.67 12.28 -8.62
N ALA A 32 -16.83 11.49 -7.94
CA ALA A 32 -17.15 10.11 -7.61
C ALA A 32 -18.38 10.04 -6.69
N PRO A 33 -19.44 9.32 -7.08
CA PRO A 33 -20.62 9.19 -6.25
C PRO A 33 -20.42 8.18 -5.11
N VAL A 34 -21.30 8.27 -4.11
CA VAL A 34 -21.33 7.35 -2.96
C VAL A 34 -21.35 5.89 -3.42
N GLY A 35 -20.47 5.08 -2.83
CA GLY A 35 -20.30 3.67 -3.16
C GLY A 35 -19.13 3.39 -4.11
N SER A 36 -18.48 4.42 -4.67
CA SER A 36 -17.19 4.26 -5.33
C SER A 36 -16.14 3.72 -4.36
N THR A 37 -15.36 2.74 -4.81
CA THR A 37 -14.43 1.98 -3.97
C THR A 37 -13.13 1.72 -4.69
N ILE A 38 -12.01 1.96 -4.00
CA ILE A 38 -10.66 1.53 -4.37
C ILE A 38 -10.24 0.54 -3.30
N ARG A 39 -10.11 -0.76 -3.64
CA ARG A 39 -9.79 -1.78 -2.63
C ARG A 39 -8.71 -2.74 -3.05
N ARG A 40 -7.77 -3.02 -2.14
CA ARG A 40 -6.66 -3.95 -2.39
C ARG A 40 -5.89 -3.60 -3.66
N CYS A 41 -5.73 -2.32 -3.96
CA CYS A 41 -4.89 -1.87 -5.06
C CYS A 41 -3.47 -1.61 -4.54
N THR A 42 -2.47 -1.83 -5.40
CA THR A 42 -1.11 -1.33 -5.17
C THR A 42 -0.88 -0.16 -6.11
N LEU A 43 -0.43 0.95 -5.57
CA LEU A 43 -0.01 2.11 -6.34
C LEU A 43 1.44 2.38 -5.96
N ARG A 44 2.33 2.44 -6.95
CA ARG A 44 3.77 2.60 -6.73
C ARG A 44 4.47 3.45 -7.78
N HIS A 45 5.64 3.99 -7.44
CA HIS A 45 6.56 4.64 -8.40
C HIS A 45 5.94 5.84 -9.15
N GLY A 46 5.25 6.71 -8.40
CA GLY A 46 4.73 8.00 -8.89
C GLY A 46 5.73 9.14 -8.69
N GLY A 47 6.91 9.01 -9.28
CA GLY A 47 8.05 9.91 -9.02
C GLY A 47 7.97 11.30 -9.66
N GLN A 48 6.94 11.58 -10.47
CA GLN A 48 6.78 12.88 -11.14
C GLN A 48 6.19 13.93 -10.19
N THR A 49 6.38 15.22 -10.49
CA THR A 49 5.88 16.31 -9.64
C THR A 49 4.35 16.39 -9.65
N ASN A 50 3.75 16.71 -8.50
CA ASN A 50 2.29 16.82 -8.35
C ASN A 50 1.58 15.53 -8.76
N THR A 51 2.14 14.39 -8.37
CA THR A 51 1.59 13.08 -8.64
C THR A 51 1.23 12.44 -7.31
N ASP A 52 -0.06 12.32 -7.09
CA ASP A 52 -0.68 11.66 -5.96
C ASP A 52 -0.98 10.20 -6.33
N ALA A 53 -0.90 9.29 -5.36
CA ALA A 53 -1.28 7.90 -5.62
C ALA A 53 -2.78 7.84 -5.87
N ILE A 54 -3.57 8.40 -4.95
CA ILE A 54 -5.01 8.56 -5.10
C ILE A 54 -5.35 10.03 -4.91
N ASP A 55 -5.89 10.67 -5.94
CA ASP A 55 -6.54 11.98 -5.82
C ASP A 55 -8.06 11.83 -5.77
N ILE A 56 -8.63 12.41 -4.72
CA ILE A 56 -10.06 12.58 -4.54
C ILE A 56 -10.34 14.05 -4.84
N GLY A 57 -10.50 14.30 -6.14
CA GLY A 57 -10.84 15.57 -6.74
C GLY A 57 -12.32 15.94 -6.62
N SER A 58 -12.74 16.93 -7.40
CA SER A 58 -13.87 17.80 -7.08
C SER A 58 -15.20 17.09 -6.89
N GLY A 59 -15.84 17.33 -5.75
CA GLY A 59 -17.22 16.88 -5.48
C GLY A 59 -17.36 15.37 -5.28
N SER A 60 -16.28 14.66 -4.95
CA SER A 60 -16.30 13.22 -4.66
C SER A 60 -16.88 12.94 -3.27
N ASN A 61 -17.83 12.02 -3.16
CA ASN A 61 -18.59 11.80 -1.93
C ASN A 61 -18.71 10.31 -1.59
N GLY A 62 -18.42 9.95 -0.34
CA GLY A 62 -18.61 8.58 0.14
C GLY A 62 -17.74 7.53 -0.56
N VAL A 63 -16.50 7.89 -0.87
CA VAL A 63 -15.50 6.98 -1.46
C VAL A 63 -14.83 6.17 -0.37
N LEU A 64 -14.71 4.86 -0.60
CA LEU A 64 -13.94 3.95 0.26
C LEU A 64 -12.59 3.62 -0.39
N ILE A 65 -11.49 3.88 0.32
CA ILE A 65 -10.13 3.46 0.00
C ILE A 65 -9.74 2.42 1.06
N GLU A 66 -9.69 1.14 0.69
CA GLU A 66 -9.53 0.04 1.65
C GLU A 66 -8.37 -0.90 1.28
N GLY A 67 -7.54 -1.27 2.24
CA GLY A 67 -6.63 -2.40 2.03
C GLY A 67 -5.57 -2.12 0.97
N CYS A 68 -5.26 -0.86 0.65
CA CYS A 68 -4.34 -0.48 -0.42
C CYS A 68 -2.90 -0.38 0.07
N TRP A 69 -1.96 -0.53 -0.86
CA TRP A 69 -0.53 -0.29 -0.62
C TRP A 69 -0.07 0.85 -1.52
N LEU A 70 0.26 2.00 -0.94
CA LEU A 70 0.59 3.25 -1.64
C LEU A 70 2.01 3.67 -1.30
N TYR A 71 2.94 3.73 -2.26
CA TYR A 71 4.32 4.09 -1.94
C TYR A 71 5.13 4.65 -3.09
N ASP A 72 6.22 5.34 -2.75
CA ASP A 72 7.14 5.95 -3.72
C ASP A 72 6.42 6.95 -4.65
N PHE A 73 5.65 7.86 -4.03
CA PHE A 73 4.99 8.98 -4.71
C PHE A 73 5.61 10.30 -4.27
N SER A 74 5.94 11.17 -5.21
CA SER A 74 6.65 12.42 -4.88
C SER A 74 5.78 13.42 -4.10
N ASP A 75 4.45 13.33 -4.21
CA ASP A 75 3.51 14.26 -3.59
C ASP A 75 2.67 13.59 -2.49
N LYS A 76 1.48 13.03 -2.77
CA LYS A 76 0.61 12.47 -1.71
C LYS A 76 0.30 10.99 -1.92
N GLY A 77 0.15 10.24 -0.83
CA GLY A 77 -0.44 8.91 -0.86
C GLY A 77 -1.94 9.00 -1.15
N VAL A 78 -2.67 9.79 -0.33
CA VAL A 78 -4.06 10.13 -0.59
C VAL A 78 -4.26 11.64 -0.49
N SER A 79 -4.76 12.24 -1.56
CA SER A 79 -5.19 13.62 -1.64
C SER A 79 -6.70 13.69 -1.55
N ILE A 80 -7.22 14.55 -0.66
CA ILE A 80 -8.65 14.81 -0.54
C ILE A 80 -8.86 16.31 -0.60
N GLY A 81 -9.62 16.79 -1.57
CA GLY A 81 -9.90 18.21 -1.75
C GLY A 81 -11.18 18.51 -2.51
N GLU A 82 -11.38 19.81 -2.75
CA GLU A 82 -12.34 20.31 -3.73
C GLU A 82 -13.82 19.92 -3.48
N GLU A 83 -14.34 20.17 -2.28
CA GLU A 83 -15.73 19.87 -1.88
C GLU A 83 -16.04 18.36 -1.80
N SER A 84 -15.05 17.57 -1.36
CA SER A 84 -15.17 16.13 -1.18
C SER A 84 -15.45 15.73 0.27
N HIS A 85 -16.42 14.85 0.50
CA HIS A 85 -16.90 14.53 1.86
C HIS A 85 -17.18 13.04 2.09
N GLY A 86 -17.04 12.62 3.35
CA GLY A 86 -17.29 11.23 3.75
C GLY A 86 -16.29 10.24 3.14
N ILE A 87 -15.05 10.66 2.91
CA ILE A 87 -14.01 9.81 2.33
C ILE A 87 -13.42 8.93 3.43
N THR A 88 -13.41 7.63 3.24
CA THR A 88 -12.85 6.68 4.21
C THR A 88 -11.55 6.09 3.68
N VAL A 89 -10.44 6.28 4.39
CA VAL A 89 -9.18 5.58 4.14
C VAL A 89 -8.97 4.57 5.26
N ARG A 90 -8.98 3.28 4.95
CA ARG A 90 -8.77 2.26 5.99
C ARG A 90 -7.99 1.07 5.56
N ASP A 91 -7.37 0.41 6.54
CA ASP A 91 -6.62 -0.82 6.33
C ASP A 91 -5.47 -0.65 5.32
N CYS A 92 -4.94 0.56 5.14
CA CYS A 92 -3.94 0.87 4.12
C CYS A 92 -2.52 0.89 4.70
N LEU A 93 -1.53 0.62 3.84
CA LEU A 93 -0.13 0.92 4.09
C LEU A 93 0.30 2.03 3.14
N ILE A 94 0.78 3.14 3.70
CA ILE A 94 1.26 4.31 2.96
C ILE A 94 2.70 4.58 3.40
N HIS A 95 3.66 4.60 2.48
CA HIS A 95 5.04 4.93 2.85
C HIS A 95 5.85 5.54 1.72
N ASP A 96 6.98 6.18 2.05
CA ASP A 96 7.86 6.83 1.07
C ASP A 96 7.08 7.80 0.15
N THR A 97 6.17 8.59 0.74
CA THR A 97 5.44 9.65 0.04
C THR A 97 5.77 11.03 0.61
N GLY A 98 5.54 12.11 -0.15
CA GLY A 98 5.64 13.46 0.42
C GLY A 98 4.66 13.64 1.59
N ILE A 99 3.38 13.36 1.38
CA ILE A 99 2.35 13.37 2.43
C ILE A 99 1.63 12.03 2.42
N GLY A 100 1.37 11.44 3.58
CA GLY A 100 0.60 10.20 3.69
C GLY A 100 -0.85 10.41 3.27
N VAL A 101 -1.58 11.20 4.05
CA VAL A 101 -2.96 11.64 3.74
C VAL A 101 -3.08 13.16 3.91
N GLU A 102 -3.54 13.86 2.88
CA GLU A 102 -3.87 15.29 2.94
C GLU A 102 -5.38 15.52 2.83
N VAL A 103 -5.96 16.29 3.76
CA VAL A 103 -7.36 16.76 3.69
C VAL A 103 -7.38 18.28 3.56
N LYS A 104 -8.09 18.80 2.56
CA LYS A 104 -8.08 20.23 2.22
C LYS A 104 -9.47 20.86 2.26
N ASP A 105 -9.54 22.18 2.37
CA ASP A 105 -10.68 22.98 1.87
C ASP A 105 -12.06 22.56 2.43
N GLY A 106 -12.19 22.38 3.74
CA GLY A 106 -13.45 21.97 4.40
C GLY A 106 -13.83 20.50 4.15
N CYS A 107 -13.03 19.74 3.40
CA CYS A 107 -13.28 18.34 3.12
C CYS A 107 -13.22 17.51 4.39
N THR A 108 -13.93 16.38 4.38
CA THR A 108 -14.04 15.48 5.55
C THR A 108 -13.59 14.08 5.20
N SER A 109 -12.81 13.49 6.10
CA SER A 109 -12.36 12.10 5.96
C SER A 109 -12.30 11.38 7.30
N GLU A 110 -12.52 10.07 7.25
CA GLU A 110 -12.15 9.11 8.28
C GLU A 110 -10.88 8.39 7.84
N VAL A 111 -9.90 8.27 8.75
CA VAL A 111 -8.70 7.45 8.52
C VAL A 111 -8.55 6.43 9.64
N ALA A 112 -8.68 5.15 9.33
CA ALA A 112 -8.70 4.10 10.35
C ALA A 112 -7.76 2.93 10.03
N GLN A 113 -7.21 2.28 11.06
CA GLN A 113 -6.47 1.02 10.90
C GLN A 113 -5.35 1.08 9.84
N THR A 114 -4.71 2.24 9.67
CA THR A 114 -3.76 2.52 8.58
C THR A 114 -2.35 2.72 9.14
N THR A 115 -1.34 2.22 8.44
CA THR A 115 0.07 2.51 8.74
C THR A 115 0.60 3.53 7.73
N ILE A 116 1.09 4.68 8.23
CA ILE A 116 1.72 5.74 7.46
C ILE A 116 3.13 5.96 7.99
N THR A 117 4.14 5.63 7.19
CA THR A 117 5.54 5.61 7.63
C THR A 117 6.48 6.14 6.58
N ASP A 118 7.61 6.69 7.01
CA ASP A 118 8.66 7.16 6.11
C ASP A 118 8.18 8.21 5.07
N CYS A 119 7.14 8.98 5.42
CA CYS A 119 6.68 10.12 4.63
C CYS A 119 7.33 11.43 5.11
N ASP A 120 7.32 12.48 4.28
CA ASP A 120 7.70 13.81 4.77
C ASP A 120 6.66 14.31 5.79
N GLN A 121 5.37 14.07 5.55
CA GLN A 121 4.30 14.38 6.48
C GLN A 121 3.32 13.21 6.59
N GLY A 122 2.97 12.78 7.81
CA GLY A 122 2.01 11.69 8.00
C GLY A 122 0.59 12.12 7.61
N PHE A 123 0.03 13.01 8.42
CA PHE A 123 -1.20 13.73 8.11
C PHE A 123 -0.95 15.21 7.86
N ARG A 124 -1.61 15.77 6.85
CA ARG A 124 -1.64 17.21 6.60
C ARG A 124 -3.06 17.70 6.38
N LEU A 125 -3.50 18.69 7.15
CA LEU A 125 -4.82 19.29 7.01
C LEU A 125 -4.66 20.81 6.88
N ARG A 126 -5.28 21.41 5.85
CA ARG A 126 -5.10 22.85 5.54
C ARG A 126 -6.14 23.43 4.58
N ILE A 127 -6.04 24.72 4.30
CA ILE A 127 -6.62 25.36 3.12
C ILE A 127 -5.63 25.28 1.94
N LYS A 128 -6.11 24.93 0.74
CA LYS A 128 -5.40 25.06 -0.54
C LYS A 128 -6.02 26.15 -1.40
N THR A 129 -7.34 26.11 -1.62
CA THR A 129 -8.09 27.07 -2.46
C THR A 129 -9.39 27.55 -1.82
N GLY A 130 -9.88 26.88 -0.77
CA GLY A 130 -11.13 27.17 -0.09
C GLY A 130 -11.01 28.22 1.02
N THR A 131 -11.97 28.19 1.95
CA THR A 131 -12.07 29.13 3.08
C THR A 131 -12.00 28.46 4.45
N GLU A 132 -11.93 27.13 4.51
CA GLU A 132 -11.94 26.33 5.74
C GLU A 132 -10.89 25.21 5.64
N GLY A 133 -10.20 24.91 6.74
CA GLY A 133 -9.23 23.82 6.81
C GLY A 133 -9.82 22.45 6.54
N GLY A 134 -8.98 21.43 6.35
CA GLY A 134 -9.46 20.05 6.23
C GLY A 134 -9.85 19.45 7.57
N HIS A 135 -10.68 18.41 7.56
CA HIS A 135 -11.14 17.75 8.78
C HIS A 135 -11.00 16.23 8.73
N LEU A 136 -10.21 15.69 9.65
CA LEU A 136 -10.27 14.27 10.01
C LEU A 136 -11.31 14.10 11.11
N THR A 137 -12.51 13.69 10.71
CA THR A 137 -13.69 13.67 11.59
C THR A 137 -13.66 12.49 12.56
N ASP A 138 -12.95 11.43 12.20
CA ASP A 138 -12.60 10.32 13.08
C ASP A 138 -11.30 9.66 12.59
N SER A 139 -10.36 9.40 13.50
CA SER A 139 -9.05 8.86 13.16
C SER A 139 -8.56 7.93 14.25
N PHE A 140 -8.52 6.62 13.96
CA PHE A 140 -8.24 5.65 15.01
C PHE A 140 -7.50 4.41 14.55
N ASN A 141 -6.89 3.72 15.52
CA ASN A 141 -6.10 2.52 15.29
C ASN A 141 -4.96 2.69 14.27
N ASN A 142 -4.50 3.92 14.05
CA ASN A 142 -3.47 4.20 13.05
C ASN A 142 -2.07 4.04 13.66
N ILE A 143 -1.08 3.82 12.80
CA ILE A 143 0.34 4.00 13.12
C ILE A 143 0.90 5.08 12.21
N LEU A 144 1.27 6.22 12.78
CA LEU A 144 2.04 7.27 12.11
C LEU A 144 3.41 7.34 12.79
N TRP A 145 4.42 6.75 12.15
CA TRP A 145 5.75 6.61 12.72
C TRP A 145 6.82 6.71 11.63
N GLY A 146 8.00 7.25 11.95
CA GLY A 146 9.09 7.40 10.96
C GLY A 146 8.89 8.57 9.98
N ASN A 147 7.79 9.31 10.09
CA ASN A 147 7.53 10.49 9.25
C ASN A 147 8.39 11.69 9.72
N LYS A 148 8.80 12.58 8.81
CA LYS A 148 9.54 13.81 9.23
C LYS A 148 8.68 14.70 10.12
N GLU A 149 7.40 14.84 9.77
CA GLU A 149 6.37 15.46 10.61
C GLU A 149 5.14 14.54 10.69
N THR A 150 4.81 14.02 11.87
CA THR A 150 3.65 13.11 12.05
C THR A 150 2.32 13.75 11.70
N LEU A 151 2.11 15.00 12.16
CA LEU A 151 0.83 15.68 12.06
C LEU A 151 1.05 17.18 11.80
N VAL A 152 0.51 17.66 10.68
CA VAL A 152 0.56 19.06 10.26
C VAL A 152 -0.86 19.60 10.18
N LEU A 153 -1.26 20.37 11.20
CA LEU A 153 -2.58 21.02 11.28
C LEU A 153 -2.44 22.52 11.03
N LEU A 154 -3.05 23.02 9.97
CA LEU A 154 -3.03 24.43 9.57
C LEU A 154 -4.45 24.97 9.45
N ASP A 155 -4.61 26.29 9.41
CA ASP A 155 -5.84 26.96 8.97
C ASP A 155 -7.12 26.51 9.70
N ASP A 156 -7.04 26.42 11.04
CA ASP A 156 -8.13 25.93 11.92
C ASP A 156 -8.68 24.54 11.58
N SER A 157 -7.89 23.74 10.84
CA SER A 157 -8.17 22.33 10.58
C SER A 157 -8.30 21.54 11.87
N THR A 158 -9.12 20.49 11.82
CA THR A 158 -9.41 19.68 13.01
C THR A 158 -9.15 18.20 12.79
N ILE A 159 -8.80 17.54 13.88
CA ILE A 159 -8.64 16.09 13.94
C ILE A 159 -9.30 15.57 15.21
N VAL A 160 -10.06 14.49 15.07
CA VAL A 160 -10.46 13.62 16.17
C VAL A 160 -9.59 12.37 16.08
N ALA A 161 -8.56 12.27 16.92
CA ALA A 161 -7.66 11.12 16.94
C ALA A 161 -7.85 10.32 18.23
N HIS A 162 -7.88 8.99 18.17
CA HIS A 162 -7.87 8.13 19.35
C HIS A 162 -7.25 6.77 19.07
N HIS A 163 -6.79 6.07 20.12
CA HIS A 163 -6.26 4.71 20.03
C HIS A 163 -5.25 4.54 18.89
N SER A 164 -4.36 5.51 18.68
CA SER A 164 -3.39 5.51 17.57
C SER A 164 -1.97 5.69 18.08
N LEU A 165 -0.99 5.18 17.34
CA LEU A 165 0.43 5.43 17.59
C LEU A 165 0.88 6.63 16.76
N LEU A 166 1.25 7.73 17.42
CA LEU A 166 1.55 9.01 16.79
C LEU A 166 2.90 9.50 17.30
N GLN A 167 3.93 9.46 16.45
CA GLN A 167 5.28 9.87 16.84
C GLN A 167 5.35 11.38 17.17
N GLY A 168 6.11 11.74 18.21
CA GLY A 168 6.52 13.13 18.43
C GLY A 168 5.72 13.88 19.49
N GLY A 169 5.03 13.17 20.38
CA GLY A 169 4.41 13.71 21.57
C GLY A 169 2.92 13.40 21.70
N PRO A 170 2.31 13.74 22.85
CA PRO A 170 0.92 13.43 23.12
C PRO A 170 -0.01 14.21 22.17
N VAL A 171 -0.69 13.50 21.28
CA VAL A 171 -1.82 14.04 20.51
C VAL A 171 -3.10 13.84 21.31
N ALA A 172 -3.91 14.89 21.42
CA ALA A 172 -5.17 14.85 22.15
C ALA A 172 -6.07 13.72 21.63
N GLY A 173 -6.67 12.97 22.54
CA GLY A 173 -7.40 11.75 22.21
C GLY A 173 -7.24 10.67 23.27
N ASP A 174 -8.26 9.83 23.44
CA ASP A 174 -8.17 8.68 24.32
C ASP A 174 -7.31 7.58 23.70
N GLY A 175 -6.48 6.89 24.49
CA GLY A 175 -5.69 5.75 24.02
C GLY A 175 -4.57 6.05 23.02
N ASN A 176 -4.24 7.31 22.70
CA ASN A 176 -3.11 7.62 21.83
C ASN A 176 -1.77 7.29 22.52
N LEU A 177 -0.84 6.76 21.75
CA LEU A 177 0.47 6.28 22.18
C LEU A 177 1.59 6.98 21.41
N ASP A 178 2.76 7.05 22.02
CA ASP A 178 4.00 7.53 21.40
C ASP A 178 5.15 6.63 21.87
N GLU A 179 5.32 5.50 21.17
CA GLU A 179 6.37 4.53 21.41
C GLU A 179 6.83 3.87 20.11
N ASP A 180 8.06 3.37 20.07
CA ASP A 180 8.59 2.69 18.88
C ASP A 180 7.76 1.44 18.54
N PRO A 181 7.18 1.34 17.32
CA PRO A 181 6.39 0.19 16.91
C PRO A 181 7.21 -1.10 16.80
N ARG A 182 8.54 -0.98 16.72
CA ARG A 182 9.48 -2.09 16.58
C ARG A 182 9.11 -3.00 15.40
N PHE A 183 8.82 -2.38 14.25
CA PHE A 183 8.53 -3.09 13.01
C PHE A 183 9.56 -4.19 12.74
N VAL A 184 9.11 -5.31 12.16
CA VAL A 184 9.94 -6.51 11.95
C VAL A 184 11.21 -6.20 11.14
N ASN A 185 11.07 -5.49 10.03
CA ASN A 185 12.21 -5.06 9.20
C ASN A 185 11.82 -3.86 8.30
N PRO A 186 11.75 -2.63 8.85
CA PRO A 186 11.35 -1.45 8.10
C PRO A 186 12.29 -1.15 6.91
N ASN A 187 13.60 -1.37 7.07
CA ASN A 187 14.57 -1.23 5.97
C ASN A 187 14.32 -2.18 4.78
N GLY A 188 13.57 -3.26 5.00
CA GLY A 188 13.12 -4.18 3.94
C GLY A 188 11.63 -4.06 3.65
N MET A 189 11.01 -2.92 3.99
CA MET A 189 9.57 -2.63 3.81
C MET A 189 8.63 -3.60 4.55
N ASP A 190 9.12 -4.24 5.62
CA ASP A 190 8.32 -5.11 6.48
C ASP A 190 7.88 -4.36 7.74
N TYR A 191 6.76 -3.65 7.60
CA TYR A 191 6.13 -2.85 8.65
C TYR A 191 5.18 -3.65 9.54
N ARG A 192 5.31 -4.99 9.59
CA ARG A 192 4.50 -5.79 10.50
C ARG A 192 4.96 -5.57 11.93
N LEU A 193 4.01 -5.58 12.85
CA LEU A 193 4.30 -5.63 14.28
C LEU A 193 4.81 -7.04 14.67
N PRO A 194 5.84 -7.16 15.52
CA PRO A 194 6.30 -8.46 15.98
C PRO A 194 5.22 -9.15 16.86
N PRO A 195 5.24 -10.49 17.01
CA PRO A 195 4.21 -11.22 17.75
C PRO A 195 3.99 -10.77 19.20
N ASN A 196 5.02 -10.23 19.84
CA ASN A 196 5.01 -9.73 21.21
C ASN A 196 4.86 -8.21 21.32
N SER A 197 4.51 -7.52 20.24
CA SER A 197 4.28 -6.07 20.28
C SER A 197 3.04 -5.75 21.11
N PRO A 198 3.12 -4.81 22.08
CA PRO A 198 1.95 -4.34 22.83
C PRO A 198 0.92 -3.66 21.92
N LEU A 199 1.35 -3.14 20.77
CA LEU A 199 0.49 -2.48 19.79
C LEU A 199 -0.51 -3.44 19.12
N ARG A 200 -0.31 -4.76 19.26
CA ARG A 200 -1.28 -5.77 18.79
C ARG A 200 -2.57 -5.82 19.60
N THR A 201 -2.60 -5.17 20.76
CA THR A 201 -3.78 -5.10 21.64
C THR A 201 -4.07 -3.68 22.14
N ALA A 202 -3.50 -2.65 21.48
CA ALA A 202 -3.61 -1.26 21.91
C ALA A 202 -4.71 -0.47 21.19
N GLY A 203 -5.30 -1.05 20.15
CA GLY A 203 -6.41 -0.44 19.42
C GLY A 203 -7.72 -0.49 20.20
N VAL A 204 -8.73 0.16 19.62
CA VAL A 204 -10.13 0.09 20.05
C VAL A 204 -10.53 -1.37 20.30
N ASP A 205 -11.21 -1.62 21.40
CA ASP A 205 -11.65 -2.95 21.87
C ASP A 205 -10.52 -3.99 22.02
N GLY A 206 -9.28 -3.52 22.23
CA GLY A 206 -8.10 -4.39 22.34
C GLY A 206 -7.61 -4.92 20.99
N GLY A 207 -7.96 -4.23 19.89
CA GLY A 207 -7.51 -4.55 18.54
C GLY A 207 -6.03 -4.24 18.29
N CYS A 208 -5.56 -4.62 17.09
CA CYS A 208 -4.22 -4.31 16.62
C CYS A 208 -4.18 -2.92 15.99
N LEU A 209 -3.15 -2.13 16.30
CA LEU A 209 -2.88 -0.88 15.59
C LEU A 209 -2.26 -1.11 14.21
N GLY A 210 -2.46 -0.15 13.33
CA GLY A 210 -1.89 -0.07 11.98
C GLY A 210 -2.58 -0.97 10.97
N ALA A 211 -2.06 -0.92 9.75
CA ALA A 211 -2.50 -1.71 8.61
C ALA A 211 -2.60 -3.21 8.98
N PRO A 212 -3.70 -3.90 8.65
CA PRO A 212 -3.81 -5.34 8.80
C PRO A 212 -2.99 -6.02 7.70
N LEU A 213 -1.67 -5.99 7.87
CA LEU A 213 -0.78 -6.52 6.87
C LEU A 213 -1.02 -8.03 6.70
N PRO A 214 -1.20 -8.49 5.45
CA PRO A 214 -0.75 -7.74 4.29
C PRO A 214 -1.85 -7.06 3.43
N VAL A 215 -1.47 -5.97 2.75
CA VAL A 215 -2.37 -5.11 1.96
C VAL A 215 -1.89 -4.96 0.50
N GLY A 216 -2.64 -4.22 -0.32
CA GLY A 216 -2.37 -4.04 -1.75
C GLY A 216 -2.75 -5.25 -2.61
N ALA A 217 -2.54 -5.14 -3.91
CA ALA A 217 -2.93 -6.16 -4.87
C ALA A 217 -2.21 -7.48 -4.58
N ALA A 218 -2.99 -8.51 -4.27
CA ALA A 218 -2.48 -9.84 -3.91
C ALA A 218 -1.60 -10.44 -5.04
N GLY A 219 -1.75 -9.96 -6.28
CA GLY A 219 -0.81 -10.21 -7.34
C GLY A 219 -0.93 -9.21 -8.48
N ALA A 220 0.01 -8.27 -8.56
CA ALA A 220 0.38 -7.66 -9.85
C ALA A 220 0.57 -8.72 -10.95
N LEU A 221 0.81 -9.97 -10.53
CA LEU A 221 0.75 -11.18 -11.34
C LEU A 221 -0.10 -12.25 -10.63
N THR A 222 -1.43 -12.09 -10.61
CA THR A 222 -2.36 -13.14 -10.11
C THR A 222 -2.29 -14.46 -10.89
N GLN A 223 -1.54 -14.48 -12.00
CA GLN A 223 -1.11 -15.69 -12.69
C GLN A 223 0.40 -15.62 -12.95
N VAL A 224 1.21 -15.87 -11.93
CA VAL A 224 2.59 -16.29 -12.19
C VAL A 224 2.52 -17.72 -12.76
N ALA A 225 2.22 -17.80 -14.05
CA ALA A 225 2.25 -19.06 -14.77
C ALA A 225 3.72 -19.45 -14.94
N LEU A 226 4.11 -20.58 -14.36
CA LEU A 226 5.38 -21.20 -14.69
C LEU A 226 5.22 -21.84 -16.08
N GLU A 227 5.90 -21.27 -17.06
CA GLU A 227 5.90 -21.72 -18.44
C GLU A 227 7.16 -22.54 -18.75
N VAL A 228 7.05 -23.52 -19.64
CA VAL A 228 8.23 -24.22 -20.17
C VAL A 228 8.71 -23.48 -21.41
N LEU A 229 9.85 -22.79 -21.29
CA LEU A 229 10.45 -22.00 -22.37
C LEU A 229 11.21 -22.88 -23.36
N ALA A 230 11.89 -23.92 -22.86
CA ALA A 230 12.59 -24.90 -23.68
C ALA A 230 12.66 -26.26 -23.00
N ASN A 231 12.60 -27.31 -23.81
CA ASN A 231 12.78 -28.70 -23.38
C ASN A 231 13.78 -29.38 -24.33
N ALA A 232 15.02 -29.53 -23.86
CA ALA A 232 16.11 -30.13 -24.61
C ALA A 232 16.60 -31.41 -23.90
N PRO A 233 17.26 -32.34 -24.62
CA PRO A 233 17.88 -33.50 -23.97
C PRO A 233 18.84 -33.06 -22.86
N GLY A 234 18.48 -33.32 -21.61
CA GLY A 234 19.28 -32.99 -20.43
C GLY A 234 19.02 -31.63 -19.79
N GLU A 235 18.09 -30.82 -20.30
CA GLU A 235 17.81 -29.47 -19.75
C GLU A 235 16.35 -29.05 -19.96
N VAL A 236 15.74 -28.48 -18.92
CA VAL A 236 14.48 -27.73 -19.04
C VAL A 236 14.74 -26.28 -18.66
N ALA A 237 14.23 -25.36 -19.48
CA ALA A 237 14.14 -23.95 -19.13
C ALA A 237 12.69 -23.64 -18.77
N VAL A 238 12.49 -23.08 -17.59
CA VAL A 238 11.18 -22.60 -17.13
C VAL A 238 11.20 -21.09 -16.96
N GLY A 239 10.08 -20.44 -17.27
CA GLY A 239 9.90 -19.01 -17.27
C GLY A 239 8.71 -18.61 -16.41
N PHE A 240 8.75 -17.41 -15.83
CA PHE A 240 7.58 -16.82 -15.20
C PHE A 240 7.66 -15.30 -15.22
N ALA A 241 6.51 -14.61 -15.27
CA ALA A 241 6.47 -13.18 -15.04
C ALA A 241 6.75 -12.93 -13.55
N ALA A 242 7.69 -12.03 -13.23
CA ALA A 242 8.01 -11.65 -11.87
C ALA A 242 7.64 -10.19 -11.60
N ASP A 243 7.07 -9.94 -10.42
CA ASP A 243 6.99 -8.60 -9.86
C ASP A 243 8.42 -8.27 -9.37
N PRO A 244 9.07 -7.24 -9.94
CA PRO A 244 10.46 -6.89 -9.65
C PRO A 244 10.73 -6.64 -8.17
N GLU A 245 9.71 -6.30 -7.39
CA GLU A 245 9.84 -6.00 -5.97
C GLU A 245 9.58 -7.20 -5.06
N ARG A 246 9.27 -8.37 -5.65
CA ARG A 246 9.00 -9.61 -4.90
C ARG A 246 10.15 -10.59 -5.00
N ARG A 247 10.33 -11.33 -3.90
CA ARG A 247 11.17 -12.51 -3.86
C ARG A 247 10.41 -13.74 -4.35
N TYR A 248 11.07 -14.54 -5.17
CA TYR A 248 10.58 -15.82 -5.64
C TYR A 248 11.61 -16.93 -5.36
N VAL A 249 11.11 -18.11 -5.03
CA VAL A 249 11.89 -19.33 -4.87
C VAL A 249 11.29 -20.36 -5.83
N LEU A 250 12.06 -20.72 -6.85
CA LEU A 250 11.76 -21.87 -7.66
C LEU A 250 12.22 -23.10 -6.90
N GLU A 251 11.29 -24.00 -6.63
CA GLU A 251 11.58 -25.28 -5.98
C GLU A 251 11.41 -26.42 -6.99
N SER A 252 12.21 -27.47 -6.80
CA SER A 252 12.09 -28.71 -7.56
C SER A 252 11.88 -29.92 -6.65
N SER A 253 11.28 -30.96 -7.21
CA SER A 253 11.07 -32.24 -6.54
C SER A 253 11.06 -33.39 -7.55
N ALA A 254 11.46 -34.58 -7.10
CA ALA A 254 11.33 -35.82 -7.89
C ALA A 254 9.88 -36.34 -7.98
N SER A 255 8.95 -35.80 -7.17
CA SER A 255 7.53 -36.14 -7.22
C SER A 255 6.64 -35.03 -6.68
N VAL A 256 5.39 -34.95 -7.15
CA VAL A 256 4.43 -33.91 -6.72
C VAL A 256 4.21 -33.88 -5.21
N GLY A 257 4.21 -35.05 -4.54
CA GLY A 257 4.04 -35.18 -3.09
C GLY A 257 5.34 -35.37 -2.30
N GLY A 258 6.49 -35.18 -2.93
CA GLY A 258 7.81 -35.40 -2.32
C GLY A 258 8.37 -34.18 -1.58
N ASP A 259 9.63 -34.30 -1.16
CA ASP A 259 10.37 -33.20 -0.56
C ASP A 259 10.74 -32.18 -1.64
N TRP A 260 10.31 -30.94 -1.43
CA TRP A 260 10.62 -29.81 -2.31
C TRP A 260 11.89 -29.12 -1.82
N GLN A 261 12.83 -28.90 -2.73
CA GLN A 261 14.10 -28.22 -2.44
C GLN A 261 14.23 -26.96 -3.29
N PRO A 262 14.81 -25.86 -2.77
CA PRO A 262 15.12 -24.69 -3.57
C PRO A 262 16.05 -25.07 -4.73
N ALA A 263 15.60 -24.81 -5.96
CA ALA A 263 16.41 -24.92 -7.18
C ALA A 263 17.06 -23.57 -7.50
N GLU A 264 16.31 -22.48 -7.38
CA GLU A 264 16.79 -21.12 -7.63
C GLU A 264 16.04 -20.10 -6.77
N VAL A 265 16.71 -19.01 -6.40
CA VAL A 265 16.14 -17.91 -5.63
C VAL A 265 16.29 -16.63 -6.44
N PHE A 266 15.16 -16.01 -6.75
CA PHE A 266 15.08 -14.72 -7.41
C PHE A 266 14.80 -13.66 -6.35
N LEU A 267 15.76 -12.77 -6.16
CA LEU A 267 15.62 -11.62 -5.27
C LEU A 267 15.02 -10.45 -6.05
N PRO A 268 14.35 -9.49 -5.39
CA PRO A 268 13.88 -8.28 -6.05
C PRO A 268 14.94 -7.66 -6.96
N PHE A 269 14.58 -7.37 -8.21
CA PHE A 269 15.46 -6.83 -9.25
C PHE A 269 14.74 -5.70 -9.98
N GLY A 270 15.38 -4.54 -10.19
CA GLY A 270 14.74 -3.33 -10.71
C GLY A 270 14.36 -3.33 -12.20
N GLY A 271 13.92 -4.47 -12.75
CA GLY A 271 13.43 -4.56 -14.12
C GLY A 271 12.26 -5.54 -14.20
N GLU A 272 11.22 -5.18 -14.95
CA GLU A 272 10.14 -6.11 -15.27
C GLU A 272 10.57 -7.12 -16.33
N GLY A 273 10.13 -8.37 -16.22
CA GLY A 273 10.31 -9.32 -17.31
C GLY A 273 10.19 -10.79 -16.94
N PRO A 274 10.21 -11.66 -17.96
CA PRO A 274 10.29 -13.10 -17.76
C PRO A 274 11.62 -13.44 -17.08
N VAL A 275 11.53 -14.29 -16.05
CA VAL A 275 12.68 -14.86 -15.37
C VAL A 275 12.91 -16.28 -15.85
N ASP A 276 14.07 -16.54 -16.43
CA ASP A 276 14.45 -17.86 -16.94
C ASP A 276 15.26 -18.64 -15.90
N ALA A 277 14.80 -19.84 -15.53
CA ALA A 277 15.53 -20.79 -14.71
C ALA A 277 15.90 -22.03 -15.52
N ARG A 278 17.10 -22.57 -15.32
CA ARG A 278 17.58 -23.78 -15.99
C ARG A 278 17.87 -24.88 -14.99
N ALA A 279 17.32 -26.06 -15.22
CA ALA A 279 17.59 -27.24 -14.39
C ALA A 279 18.03 -28.43 -15.26
N PRO A 280 19.08 -29.16 -14.85
CA PRO A 280 19.48 -30.39 -15.53
C PRO A 280 18.37 -31.44 -15.42
N LEU A 281 18.01 -32.06 -16.54
CA LEU A 281 17.09 -33.21 -16.57
C LEU A 281 17.90 -34.51 -16.57
N GLU A 282 17.76 -35.30 -15.51
CA GLU A 282 18.21 -36.69 -15.51
C GLU A 282 17.18 -37.60 -16.20
N SER A 283 17.37 -38.93 -16.18
CA SER A 283 16.47 -39.91 -16.80
C SER A 283 15.09 -40.06 -16.11
N ALA A 284 14.80 -39.26 -15.08
CA ALA A 284 13.58 -39.29 -14.28
C ALA A 284 12.81 -37.94 -14.35
N PRO A 285 11.48 -37.93 -14.16
CA PRO A 285 10.69 -36.71 -14.15
C PRO A 285 11.12 -35.77 -13.01
N VAL A 286 11.18 -34.47 -13.31
CA VAL A 286 11.39 -33.40 -12.33
C VAL A 286 10.15 -32.50 -12.33
N PHE A 287 9.67 -32.15 -11.14
CA PHE A 287 8.53 -31.26 -10.93
C PHE A 287 9.02 -29.93 -10.40
N PHE A 288 8.43 -28.83 -10.86
CA PHE A 288 8.75 -27.48 -10.42
C PHE A 288 7.53 -26.82 -9.82
N ARG A 289 7.74 -25.99 -8.80
CA ARG A 289 6.75 -25.03 -8.30
C ARG A 289 7.43 -23.74 -7.95
N LEU A 290 6.72 -22.64 -8.12
CA LEU A 290 7.19 -21.34 -7.73
C LEU A 290 6.53 -20.95 -6.41
N GLN A 291 7.34 -20.63 -5.41
CA GLN A 291 6.88 -19.90 -4.24
C GLN A 291 7.27 -18.45 -4.43
N SER A 292 6.31 -17.55 -4.52
CA SER A 292 6.62 -16.18 -4.10
C SER A 292 6.66 -16.15 -2.58
N ASP A 293 7.44 -15.25 -2.01
CA ASP A 293 7.16 -14.80 -0.65
C ASP A 293 5.81 -14.06 -0.73
N LEU A 294 4.71 -14.81 -0.80
CA LEU A 294 3.45 -14.35 -0.24
C LEU A 294 3.68 -14.31 1.26
N ARG A 295 4.33 -13.21 1.68
CA ARG A 295 4.04 -12.54 2.95
C ARG A 295 3.94 -13.55 4.11
N LYS A 296 5.08 -14.13 4.53
CA LYS A 296 5.15 -14.75 5.86
C LYS A 296 5.14 -13.67 6.88
#